data_AF-A8A8I7-F1
#
_entry.id   AF-A8A8I7-F1
#
_cell.length_a   1.000
_cell.length_b   1.000
_cell.length_c   1.000
_cell.angle_alpha   90.00
_cell.angle_beta   90.00
_cell.angle_gamma   90.00
#
_symmetry.space_group_name_H-M   'P 1'
#
loop_
_entity.id
_entity.type
_entity.pdbx_description
1 polymer ?
#
loop_
_entity_poly.entity_id
_entity_poly.type
_entity_poly.pdbx_seq_one_letter_code
_entity_poly.pdbx_strand_id
1 'polypeptide(L)'
;MFRYFGILSPGSSIKEGEWTVELRCSKEGNCIYRRQSSETGESVEEILGGVDELRLYPDIYGGENVYYLYLDLERELLLAPDSETMITVGVPIAIRVVMIKRFMFRDVSTGKEWVEERKYEVDRIPLSKVTYALYGSPERGILARYYKAKVGSWLILKEAPMEVYIFNNTQRVEKVKRIVFPTLLPKLFFVPGSGKVDVSPIAVEIERGVATIRRLRDTPRKQGYVEVPDTGKVPRWVAIFGL
;
A
#
# COMPACT_ATOMS: atom_id res chain seq x y z
N MET A 1 -3.05 21.21 2.64
CA MET A 1 -1.79 21.05 3.39
C MET A 1 -0.82 20.28 2.52
N PHE A 2 0.15 20.97 1.93
CA PHE A 2 1.18 20.34 1.11
C PHE A 2 2.34 19.98 2.03
N ARG A 3 2.71 18.71 2.05
CA ARG A 3 3.90 18.22 2.75
C ARG A 3 4.98 18.04 1.70
N TYR A 4 6.11 18.69 1.90
CA TYR A 4 7.29 18.48 1.08
C TYR A 4 8.31 17.69 1.89
N PHE A 5 8.83 16.62 1.28
CA PHE A 5 9.95 15.83 1.79
C PHE A 5 11.05 15.88 0.74
N GLY A 6 12.28 16.21 1.14
CA GLY A 6 13.43 16.27 0.26
C GLY A 6 14.68 15.71 0.94
N ILE A 7 15.57 15.10 0.15
CA ILE A 7 16.92 14.73 0.58
C ILE A 7 17.82 15.92 0.30
N LEU A 8 18.56 16.38 1.32
CA LEU A 8 19.53 17.45 1.13
C LEU A 8 20.87 17.07 1.76
N SER A 9 21.93 17.49 1.07
CA SER A 9 23.28 17.38 1.58
C SER A 9 23.56 18.47 2.63
N PRO A 10 24.49 18.24 3.58
CA PRO A 10 24.86 19.23 4.57
C PRO A 10 25.28 20.56 3.92
N GLY A 11 24.79 21.69 4.45
CA GLY A 11 25.10 23.03 3.93
C GLY A 11 24.24 23.51 2.76
N SER A 12 23.22 22.74 2.37
CA SER A 12 22.28 23.16 1.32
C SER A 12 21.35 24.29 1.80
N SER A 13 21.09 25.26 0.93
CA SER A 13 20.06 26.29 1.13
C SER A 13 18.95 26.11 0.09
N ILE A 14 17.68 26.14 0.52
CA ILE A 14 16.55 26.18 -0.42
C ILE A 14 16.06 27.62 -0.52
N LYS A 15 15.93 28.11 -1.76
CA LYS A 15 15.32 29.39 -2.07
C LYS A 15 13.99 29.18 -2.80
N GLU A 16 12.90 29.66 -2.21
CA GLU A 16 11.55 29.58 -2.79
C GLU A 16 10.88 30.96 -2.68
N GLY A 17 10.82 31.69 -3.80
CA GLY A 17 10.43 33.11 -3.81
C GLY A 17 11.47 34.01 -3.13
N GLU A 18 11.03 34.86 -2.21
CA GLU A 18 11.91 35.75 -1.42
C GLU A 18 12.55 35.04 -0.21
N TRP A 19 12.13 33.82 0.09
CA TRP A 19 12.60 33.09 1.26
C TRP A 19 13.86 32.31 0.97
N THR A 20 14.82 32.37 1.90
CA THR A 20 15.98 31.47 1.93
C THR A 20 15.99 30.75 3.27
N VAL A 21 15.89 29.43 3.24
CA VAL A 21 16.04 28.60 4.45
C VAL A 21 17.39 27.93 4.40
N GLU A 22 18.24 28.26 5.37
CA GLU A 22 19.50 27.56 5.62
C GLU A 22 19.23 26.30 6.44
N LEU A 23 19.64 25.15 5.92
CA LEU A 23 19.38 23.86 6.54
C LEU A 23 20.69 23.28 7.08
N ARG A 24 20.71 22.96 8.37
CA ARG A 24 21.86 22.41 9.07
C ARG A 24 21.57 20.97 9.45
N CYS A 25 22.35 20.04 8.90
CA CYS A 25 22.22 18.62 9.16
C CYS A 25 23.02 18.27 10.42
N SER A 26 22.36 17.70 11.43
CA SER A 26 22.96 17.44 12.75
C SER A 26 24.06 16.37 12.74
N LYS A 27 24.16 15.56 11.68
CA LYS A 27 25.11 14.45 11.52
C LYS A 27 25.62 14.37 10.07
N GLU A 28 26.80 13.77 9.86
CA GLU A 28 27.30 13.52 8.50
C GLU A 28 26.32 12.64 7.70
N GLY A 29 26.15 12.95 6.41
CA GLY A 29 25.24 12.26 5.49
C GLY A 29 24.04 13.11 5.08
N ASN A 30 23.07 12.47 4.42
CA ASN A 30 21.86 13.15 3.99
C ASN A 30 20.88 13.36 5.17
N CYS A 31 20.17 14.49 5.17
CA CYS A 31 19.11 14.78 6.13
C CYS A 31 17.75 14.88 5.43
N ILE A 32 16.70 14.49 6.16
CA ILE A 32 15.30 14.68 5.76
C ILE A 32 14.69 15.72 6.68
N TYR A 33 14.09 16.73 6.05
CA TYR A 33 13.42 17.82 6.73
C TYR A 33 11.92 17.79 6.45
N ARG A 34 11.13 18.20 7.45
CA ARG A 34 9.70 18.45 7.32
C ARG A 34 9.44 19.94 7.44
N ARG A 35 8.77 20.48 6.43
CA ARG A 35 8.16 21.80 6.50
C ARG A 35 6.89 21.71 7.34
N GLN A 36 6.82 22.51 8.39
CA GLN A 36 5.60 22.75 9.15
C GLN A 36 5.08 24.14 8.79
N SER A 37 3.78 24.23 8.54
CA SER A 37 3.08 25.50 8.37
C SER A 37 2.17 25.69 9.58
N SER A 38 2.33 26.80 10.27
CA SER A 38 1.57 27.19 11.46
C SER A 38 0.93 28.57 11.24
N GLU A 39 -0.03 28.94 12.08
CA GLU A 39 -0.66 30.28 12.03
C GLU A 39 0.36 31.42 12.21
N THR A 40 1.48 31.15 12.89
CA THR A 40 2.56 32.11 13.17
C THR A 40 3.67 32.12 12.12
N GLY A 41 3.58 31.30 11.08
CA GLY A 41 4.58 31.19 10.02
C GLY A 41 4.99 29.76 9.70
N GLU A 42 5.99 29.63 8.83
CA GLU A 42 6.53 28.33 8.42
C GLU A 42 7.85 28.04 9.11
N SER A 43 8.05 26.79 9.51
CA SER A 43 9.30 26.29 10.08
C SER A 43 9.74 25.02 9.39
N VAL A 44 11.04 24.73 9.49
CA VAL A 44 11.61 23.48 8.98
C VAL A 44 12.25 22.73 10.14
N GLU A 45 11.82 21.49 10.33
CA GLU A 45 12.29 20.59 11.38
C GLU A 45 13.11 19.47 10.74
N GLU A 46 14.34 19.26 11.20
CA GLU A 46 15.09 18.04 10.86
C GLU A 46 14.36 16.86 11.48
N ILE A 47 13.75 16.02 10.63
CA ILE A 47 13.12 14.80 11.12
C ILE A 47 14.20 13.77 11.45
N LEU A 48 15.17 13.59 10.54
CA LEU A 48 16.15 12.52 10.60
C LEU A 48 17.47 12.94 9.94
N GLY A 49 18.58 12.73 10.65
CA GLY A 49 19.95 12.92 10.16
C GLY A 49 20.74 11.61 10.01
N GLY A 50 21.69 11.62 9.05
CA GLY A 50 22.54 10.49 8.72
C GLY A 50 21.77 9.35 8.03
N VAL A 51 21.17 9.66 6.89
CA VAL A 51 20.46 8.71 6.03
C VAL A 51 21.43 8.09 5.01
N ASP A 52 21.51 6.76 4.98
CA ASP A 52 22.39 6.03 4.05
C ASP A 52 21.74 5.87 2.67
N GLU A 53 20.45 5.54 2.63
CA GLU A 53 19.77 5.20 1.38
C GLU A 53 18.26 5.47 1.46
N LEU A 54 17.66 5.98 0.38
CA LEU A 54 16.21 5.97 0.16
C LEU A 54 15.86 4.93 -0.91
N ARG A 55 14.84 4.11 -0.62
CA ARG A 55 14.28 3.16 -1.57
C ARG A 55 12.78 3.38 -1.76
N LEU A 56 12.35 3.21 -3.00
CA LEU A 56 10.95 3.27 -3.39
C LEU A 56 10.42 1.85 -3.56
N TYR A 57 9.34 1.53 -2.85
CA TYR A 57 8.65 0.26 -2.98
C TYR A 57 7.22 0.51 -3.43
N PRO A 58 6.69 -0.24 -4.41
CA PRO A 58 5.26 -0.22 -4.64
C PRO A 58 4.55 -0.79 -3.43
N ASP A 59 3.36 -0.30 -3.17
CA ASP A 59 2.50 -0.73 -2.06
C ASP A 59 1.04 -0.75 -2.52
N ILE A 60 0.24 -1.64 -1.95
CA ILE A 60 -1.21 -1.60 -2.16
C ILE A 60 -1.75 -0.45 -1.34
N TYR A 61 -2.64 0.36 -1.93
CA TYR A 61 -3.12 1.55 -1.26
C TYR A 61 -3.90 1.23 0.03
N GLY A 62 -3.21 1.29 1.18
CA GLY A 62 -3.77 1.09 2.53
C GLY A 62 -2.83 1.66 3.59
N GLY A 63 -3.09 2.89 4.03
CA GLY A 63 -2.22 3.65 4.94
C GLY A 63 -2.31 3.23 6.41
N GLU A 64 -1.57 3.94 7.26
CA GLU A 64 -1.44 3.67 8.72
C GLU A 64 -2.77 3.56 9.48
N ASN A 65 -3.82 4.25 9.02
CA ASN A 65 -5.10 4.32 9.72
C ASN A 65 -6.22 3.47 9.09
N VAL A 66 -6.03 2.98 7.85
CA VAL A 66 -7.07 2.25 7.12
C VAL A 66 -6.44 1.15 6.27
N TYR A 67 -6.59 -0.08 6.75
CA TYR A 67 -6.06 -1.29 6.12
C TYR A 67 -7.05 -1.97 5.19
N TYR A 68 -8.21 -1.37 4.91
CA TYR A 68 -9.23 -1.98 4.06
C TYR A 68 -9.33 -1.25 2.72
N LEU A 69 -9.43 -2.02 1.66
CA LEU A 69 -9.74 -1.54 0.32
C LEU A 69 -11.15 -1.95 -0.05
N TYR A 70 -11.94 -0.99 -0.49
CA TYR A 70 -13.27 -1.16 -1.04
C TYR A 70 -13.18 -0.97 -2.54
N LEU A 71 -13.30 -2.06 -3.30
CA LEU A 71 -13.39 -2.06 -4.74
C LEU A 71 -14.87 -2.02 -5.16
N ASP A 72 -15.31 -0.92 -5.77
CA ASP A 72 -16.59 -0.83 -6.48
C ASP A 72 -16.38 -1.17 -7.94
N LEU A 73 -16.88 -2.33 -8.37
CA LEU A 73 -16.77 -2.79 -9.75
C LEU A 73 -17.61 -1.89 -10.65
N GLU A 74 -17.04 -1.45 -11.76
CA GLU A 74 -17.75 -0.62 -12.74
C GLU A 74 -19.01 -1.30 -13.31
N ARG A 75 -19.04 -2.63 -13.31
CA ARG A 75 -20.18 -3.46 -13.73
C ARG A 75 -20.50 -4.47 -12.63
N GLU A 76 -21.79 -4.64 -12.31
CA GLU A 76 -22.27 -5.69 -11.42
C GLU A 76 -22.10 -7.06 -12.09
N LEU A 77 -21.55 -8.00 -11.34
CA LEU A 77 -21.42 -9.39 -11.78
C LEU A 77 -22.62 -10.19 -11.27
N LEU A 78 -23.23 -10.96 -12.16
CA LEU A 78 -24.29 -11.90 -11.83
C LEU A 78 -23.70 -13.31 -11.82
N LEU A 79 -23.84 -13.99 -10.69
CA LEU A 79 -23.34 -15.35 -10.49
C LEU A 79 -24.53 -16.29 -10.42
N ALA A 80 -24.56 -17.29 -11.28
CA ALA A 80 -25.56 -18.36 -11.22
C ALA A 80 -25.37 -19.17 -9.92
N PRO A 81 -26.41 -19.89 -9.45
CA PRO A 81 -26.26 -20.87 -8.37
C PRO A 81 -25.13 -21.85 -8.65
N ASP A 82 -24.38 -22.22 -7.61
CA ASP A 82 -23.29 -23.20 -7.66
C ASP A 82 -22.27 -22.97 -8.80
N SER A 83 -21.98 -21.69 -9.09
CA SER A 83 -21.09 -21.29 -10.19
C SER A 83 -19.82 -20.61 -9.70
N GLU A 84 -18.79 -20.65 -10.55
CA GLU A 84 -17.54 -19.93 -10.36
C GLU A 84 -17.25 -19.00 -11.54
N THR A 85 -16.57 -17.89 -11.25
CA THR A 85 -16.01 -17.02 -12.28
C THR A 85 -14.69 -16.43 -11.81
N MET A 86 -13.89 -15.94 -12.76
CA MET A 86 -12.65 -15.25 -12.49
C MET A 86 -12.62 -13.95 -13.28
N ILE A 87 -12.31 -12.86 -12.57
CA ILE A 87 -12.17 -11.53 -13.15
C ILE A 87 -10.76 -11.00 -12.84
N THR A 88 -10.26 -10.11 -13.69
CA THR A 88 -9.07 -9.30 -13.37
C THR A 88 -9.49 -7.87 -13.11
N VAL A 89 -9.03 -7.29 -11.99
CA VAL A 89 -9.33 -5.91 -11.60
C VAL A 89 -8.05 -5.11 -11.36
N GLY A 90 -8.09 -3.82 -11.65
CA GLY A 90 -7.04 -2.88 -11.28
C GLY A 90 -7.13 -2.50 -9.79
N VAL A 91 -6.08 -2.78 -9.02
CA VAL A 91 -5.94 -2.40 -7.62
C VAL A 91 -5.07 -1.14 -7.53
N PRO A 92 -5.51 -0.07 -6.85
CA PRO A 92 -4.71 1.16 -6.75
C PRO A 92 -3.43 0.91 -5.97
N ILE A 93 -2.32 1.38 -6.53
CA ILE A 93 -1.01 1.32 -5.88
C ILE A 93 -0.55 2.70 -5.38
N ALA A 94 0.30 2.66 -4.36
CA ALA A 94 1.09 3.78 -3.87
C ALA A 94 2.59 3.46 -4.04
N ILE A 95 3.42 4.49 -3.91
CA ILE A 95 4.86 4.32 -3.68
C ILE A 95 5.15 4.60 -2.21
N ARG A 96 5.61 3.59 -1.50
CA ARG A 96 6.16 3.72 -0.17
C ARG A 96 7.62 4.16 -0.28
N VAL A 97 7.93 5.31 0.32
CA VAL A 97 9.29 5.82 0.43
C VAL A 97 9.86 5.31 1.74
N VAL A 98 10.88 4.45 1.63
CA VAL A 98 11.52 3.82 2.78
C VAL A 98 12.95 4.32 2.89
N MET A 99 13.26 4.87 4.05
CA MET A 99 14.61 5.21 4.45
C MET A 99 15.29 4.00 5.07
N ILE A 100 16.53 3.75 4.68
CA ILE A 100 17.37 2.68 5.22
C ILE A 100 18.53 3.31 5.97
N LYS A 101 18.71 2.85 7.21
CA LYS A 101 19.84 3.21 8.06
C LYS A 101 20.59 1.95 8.48
N ARG A 102 21.90 1.95 8.24
CA ARG A 102 22.82 0.86 8.55
C ARG A 102 23.54 1.19 9.84
N PHE A 103 23.38 0.32 10.82
CA PHE A 103 24.07 0.43 12.09
C PHE A 103 25.14 -0.65 12.14
N MET A 104 26.39 -0.23 12.30
CA MET A 104 27.50 -1.14 12.52
C MET A 104 27.59 -1.44 14.00
N PHE A 105 27.51 -2.72 14.35
CA PHE A 105 27.67 -3.21 15.69
C PHE A 105 28.91 -4.05 15.78
N ARG A 106 29.59 -3.97 16.93
CA ARG A 106 30.73 -4.80 17.26
C ARG A 106 30.50 -5.43 18.63
N ASP A 107 30.57 -6.75 18.69
CA ASP A 107 30.58 -7.48 19.94
C ASP A 107 31.94 -7.25 20.61
N VAL A 108 31.92 -6.66 21.80
CA VAL A 108 33.12 -6.30 22.56
C VAL A 108 33.89 -7.54 23.02
N SER A 109 33.20 -8.65 23.25
CA SER A 109 33.78 -9.90 23.76
C SER A 109 34.35 -10.79 22.66
N THR A 110 33.67 -10.87 21.51
CA THR A 110 34.09 -11.73 20.38
C THR A 110 34.80 -10.97 19.27
N GLY A 111 34.75 -9.64 19.29
CA GLY A 111 35.27 -8.77 18.22
C GLY A 111 34.47 -8.84 16.92
N LYS A 112 33.38 -9.62 16.86
CA LYS A 112 32.59 -9.83 15.66
C LYS A 112 31.79 -8.57 15.31
N GLU A 113 31.86 -8.18 14.03
CA GLU A 113 31.10 -7.06 13.49
C GLU A 113 29.89 -7.56 12.69
N TRP A 114 28.77 -6.85 12.79
CA TRP A 114 27.60 -7.04 11.94
C TRP A 114 26.92 -5.72 11.62
N VAL A 115 26.17 -5.70 10.54
CA VAL A 115 25.38 -4.55 10.11
C VAL A 115 23.90 -4.85 10.31
N GLU A 116 23.20 -4.03 11.07
CA GLU A 116 21.74 -4.05 11.15
C GLU A 116 21.17 -2.97 10.22
N GLU A 117 20.31 -3.37 9.30
CA GLU A 117 19.55 -2.41 8.50
C GLU A 117 18.20 -2.13 9.17
N ARG A 118 17.96 -0.88 9.57
CA ARG A 118 16.64 -0.42 10.00
C ARG A 118 15.95 0.34 8.89
N LYS A 119 14.67 0.05 8.69
CA LYS A 119 13.83 0.61 7.65
C LYS A 119 12.76 1.48 8.28
N TYR A 120 12.61 2.70 7.77
CA TYR A 120 11.62 3.66 8.24
C TYR A 120 10.80 4.15 7.05
N GLU A 121 9.48 3.98 7.09
CA GLU A 121 8.60 4.62 6.12
C GLU A 121 8.59 6.12 6.41
N VAL A 122 8.99 6.93 5.41
CA VAL A 122 9.06 8.39 5.55
C VAL A 122 7.90 9.09 4.85
N ASP A 123 7.43 8.51 3.75
CA ASP A 123 6.30 9.04 3.00
C ASP A 123 5.63 7.93 2.18
N ARG A 124 4.41 8.22 1.73
CA ARG A 124 3.63 7.37 0.84
C ARG A 124 2.94 8.19 -0.23
N ILE A 125 3.39 8.02 -1.46
CA ILE A 125 2.92 8.79 -2.61
C ILE A 125 1.72 8.06 -3.26
N PRO A 126 0.49 8.59 -3.18
CA PRO A 126 -0.64 8.06 -3.93
C PRO A 126 -0.41 8.19 -5.43
N LEU A 127 -0.57 7.11 -6.20
CA LEU A 127 -0.57 7.18 -7.67
C LEU A 127 -1.98 7.27 -8.25
N SER A 128 -2.98 6.94 -7.43
CA SER A 128 -4.39 6.93 -7.77
C SER A 128 -5.19 7.80 -6.79
N LYS A 129 -6.27 8.40 -7.28
CA LYS A 129 -7.21 9.14 -6.42
C LYS A 129 -8.09 8.13 -5.68
N VAL A 130 -7.89 8.04 -4.38
CA VAL A 130 -8.63 7.12 -3.51
C VAL A 130 -9.35 7.94 -2.45
N THR A 131 -10.64 7.69 -2.26
CA THR A 131 -11.45 8.36 -1.22
C THR A 131 -11.70 7.41 -0.05
N TYR A 132 -12.49 7.83 0.93
CA TYR A 132 -12.93 6.96 2.02
C TYR A 132 -14.40 6.60 1.82
N ALA A 133 -14.75 5.37 2.20
CA ALA A 133 -16.13 4.94 2.34
C ALA A 133 -16.28 4.14 3.64
N LEU A 134 -17.48 4.19 4.22
CA LEU A 134 -17.85 3.32 5.31
C LEU A 134 -18.56 2.09 4.75
N TYR A 135 -18.04 0.90 5.04
CA TYR A 135 -18.69 -0.36 4.69
C TYR A 135 -19.47 -0.88 5.90
N GLY A 136 -20.80 -0.82 5.84
CA GLY A 136 -21.71 -1.16 6.93
C GLY A 136 -22.37 0.08 7.55
N SER A 137 -23.04 -0.10 8.69
CA SER A 137 -23.72 1.00 9.40
C SER A 137 -22.71 1.93 10.12
N PRO A 138 -23.08 3.18 10.45
CA PRO A 138 -22.24 4.10 11.22
C PRO A 138 -21.67 3.52 12.52
N GLU A 139 -22.41 2.63 13.19
CA GLU A 139 -22.07 2.10 14.51
C GLU A 139 -21.11 0.90 14.47
N ARG A 140 -21.08 0.16 13.35
CA ARG A 140 -20.34 -1.11 13.22
C ARG A 140 -19.54 -1.24 11.92
N GLY A 141 -19.59 -0.21 11.09
CA GLY A 141 -18.98 -0.23 9.77
C GLY A 141 -17.47 -0.16 9.80
N ILE A 142 -16.86 -0.58 8.71
CA ILE A 142 -15.43 -0.57 8.51
C ILE A 142 -15.09 0.62 7.61
N LEU A 143 -14.24 1.53 8.10
CA LEU A 143 -13.68 2.57 7.25
C LEU A 143 -12.75 1.90 6.24
N ALA A 144 -13.00 2.13 4.96
CA ALA A 144 -12.26 1.55 3.86
C ALA A 144 -11.86 2.62 2.83
N ARG A 145 -10.81 2.32 2.08
CA ARG A 145 -10.36 3.11 0.94
C ARG A 145 -11.22 2.77 -0.27
N TYR A 146 -12.01 3.72 -0.72
CA TYR A 146 -12.89 3.54 -1.87
C TYR A 146 -12.14 3.71 -3.18
N TYR A 147 -12.28 2.71 -4.05
CA TYR A 147 -11.75 2.74 -5.40
C TYR A 147 -12.76 2.17 -6.39
N LYS A 148 -12.99 2.90 -7.49
CA LYS A 148 -13.83 2.41 -8.60
C LYS A 148 -12.96 1.57 -9.53
N ALA A 149 -13.10 0.25 -9.46
CA ALA A 149 -12.27 -0.70 -10.19
C ALA A 149 -12.87 -1.00 -11.56
N LYS A 150 -12.01 -0.97 -12.59
CA LYS A 150 -12.34 -1.48 -13.93
C LYS A 150 -12.07 -2.98 -13.98
N VAL A 151 -12.96 -3.69 -14.67
CA VAL A 151 -12.82 -5.14 -14.91
C VAL A 151 -12.15 -5.34 -16.27
N GLY A 152 -11.11 -6.15 -16.33
CA GLY A 152 -10.38 -6.50 -17.55
C GLY A 152 -9.47 -5.40 -18.12
N SER A 153 -9.37 -4.25 -17.46
CA SER A 153 -8.44 -3.18 -17.83
C SER A 153 -7.92 -2.46 -16.60
N TRP A 154 -6.70 -1.95 -16.68
CA TRP A 154 -6.09 -1.18 -15.60
C TRP A 154 -5.12 -0.13 -16.12
N LEU A 155 -4.88 0.89 -15.30
CA LEU A 155 -3.94 1.97 -15.61
C LEU A 155 -2.53 1.56 -15.22
N ILE A 156 -1.70 1.29 -16.23
CA ILE A 156 -0.27 0.98 -16.04
C ILE A 156 0.39 2.06 -15.16
N LEU A 157 1.24 1.65 -14.23
CA LEU A 157 1.91 2.48 -13.21
C LEU A 157 1.01 3.03 -12.09
N LYS A 158 -0.32 3.04 -12.22
CA LYS A 158 -1.25 3.55 -11.18
C LYS A 158 -2.00 2.44 -10.46
N GLU A 159 -2.15 1.33 -11.14
CA GLU A 159 -2.86 0.15 -10.69
C GLU A 159 -2.00 -1.10 -10.94
N ALA A 160 -2.18 -2.09 -10.08
CA ALA A 160 -1.66 -3.43 -10.28
C ALA A 160 -2.81 -4.39 -10.61
N PRO A 161 -2.66 -5.26 -11.61
CA PRO A 161 -3.66 -6.28 -11.90
C PRO A 161 -3.75 -7.27 -10.73
N MET A 162 -4.98 -7.62 -10.37
CA MET A 162 -5.30 -8.67 -9.41
C MET A 162 -6.39 -9.56 -9.99
N GLU A 163 -6.14 -10.86 -10.01
CA GLU A 163 -7.17 -11.87 -10.29
C GLU A 163 -8.05 -12.09 -9.07
N VAL A 164 -9.36 -12.14 -9.28
CA VAL A 164 -10.36 -12.40 -8.25
C VAL A 164 -11.20 -13.57 -8.70
N TYR A 165 -11.08 -14.67 -7.98
CA TYR A 165 -11.91 -15.86 -8.16
C TYR A 165 -13.14 -15.70 -7.28
N ILE A 166 -14.33 -15.84 -7.85
CA ILE A 166 -15.59 -15.67 -7.12
C ILE A 166 -16.41 -16.94 -7.26
N PHE A 167 -16.79 -17.51 -6.13
CA PHE A 167 -17.55 -18.75 -6.02
C PHE A 167 -18.89 -18.45 -5.38
N ASN A 168 -19.98 -18.76 -6.08
CA ASN A 168 -21.32 -18.71 -5.53
C ASN A 168 -21.75 -20.11 -5.09
N ASN A 169 -21.59 -20.43 -3.81
CA ASN A 169 -21.98 -21.71 -3.21
C ASN A 169 -23.41 -21.66 -2.66
N THR A 170 -24.26 -20.80 -3.25
CA THR A 170 -25.66 -20.66 -2.86
C THR A 170 -26.58 -21.19 -3.95
N GLN A 171 -27.82 -21.50 -3.57
CA GLN A 171 -28.87 -21.96 -4.48
C GLN A 171 -29.60 -20.80 -5.19
N ARG A 172 -29.07 -19.58 -5.15
CA ARG A 172 -29.68 -18.38 -5.73
C ARG A 172 -28.67 -17.60 -6.55
N VAL A 173 -29.18 -16.73 -7.41
CA VAL A 173 -28.34 -15.78 -8.16
C VAL A 173 -27.79 -14.75 -7.19
N GLU A 174 -26.47 -14.58 -7.19
CA GLU A 174 -25.78 -13.59 -6.36
C GLU A 174 -25.27 -12.43 -7.21
N LYS A 175 -25.32 -11.23 -6.63
CA LYS A 175 -24.92 -9.98 -7.27
C LYS A 175 -23.66 -9.45 -6.60
N VAL A 176 -22.57 -9.37 -7.36
CA VAL A 176 -21.30 -8.85 -6.85
C VAL A 176 -20.97 -7.56 -7.55
N LYS A 177 -21.15 -6.46 -6.82
CA LYS A 177 -20.70 -5.12 -7.25
C LYS A 177 -19.52 -4.62 -6.44
N ARG A 178 -19.34 -5.11 -5.21
CA ARG A 178 -18.41 -4.55 -4.23
C ARG A 178 -17.60 -5.65 -3.59
N ILE A 179 -16.29 -5.42 -3.47
CA ILE A 179 -15.37 -6.33 -2.80
C ILE A 179 -14.57 -5.52 -1.79
N VAL A 180 -14.67 -5.89 -0.50
CA VAL A 180 -13.96 -5.22 0.58
C VAL A 180 -13.01 -6.19 1.22
N PHE A 181 -11.72 -5.89 1.26
CA PHE A 181 -10.72 -6.78 1.84
C PHE A 181 -9.57 -6.01 2.49
N PRO A 182 -8.85 -6.61 3.47
CA PRO A 182 -7.68 -5.98 4.04
C PRO A 182 -6.52 -5.95 3.04
N THR A 183 -5.84 -4.82 2.88
CA THR A 183 -4.72 -4.64 1.95
C THR A 183 -3.51 -5.53 2.27
N LEU A 184 -3.43 -6.03 3.50
CA LEU A 184 -2.43 -7.00 3.95
C LEU A 184 -2.76 -8.46 3.55
N LEU A 185 -3.94 -8.72 2.97
CA LEU A 185 -4.36 -10.05 2.52
C LEU A 185 -3.60 -10.50 1.26
N PRO A 186 -3.65 -9.78 0.13
CA PRO A 186 -2.87 -10.16 -1.03
C PRO A 186 -1.37 -9.85 -0.85
N LYS A 187 -0.53 -10.56 -1.60
CA LYS A 187 0.87 -10.22 -1.81
C LYS A 187 1.00 -9.25 -2.98
N LEU A 188 1.95 -8.34 -2.89
CA LEU A 188 2.34 -7.47 -4.00
C LEU A 188 3.71 -7.91 -4.51
N PHE A 189 3.81 -8.01 -5.82
CA PHE A 189 5.03 -8.34 -6.53
C PHE A 189 5.40 -7.22 -7.50
N PHE A 190 6.70 -7.03 -7.75
CA PHE A 190 7.18 -6.03 -8.70
C PHE A 190 8.49 -6.43 -9.36
N VAL A 191 8.80 -5.86 -10.52
CA VAL A 191 10.10 -6.04 -11.18
C VAL A 191 10.94 -4.77 -11.01
N PRO A 192 12.06 -4.82 -10.27
CA PRO A 192 12.91 -3.65 -10.03
C PRO A 192 13.27 -2.89 -11.31
N GLY A 193 13.16 -1.56 -11.27
CA GLY A 193 13.52 -0.69 -12.40
C GLY A 193 12.56 -0.68 -13.60
N SER A 194 11.50 -1.50 -13.61
CA SER A 194 10.62 -1.63 -14.79
C SER A 194 9.22 -1.00 -14.63
N GLY A 195 8.83 -0.61 -13.41
CA GLY A 195 7.48 -0.15 -13.10
C GLY A 195 6.39 -1.24 -13.16
N LYS A 196 6.75 -2.50 -13.46
CA LYS A 196 5.81 -3.63 -13.48
C LYS A 196 5.46 -4.08 -12.05
N VAL A 197 4.17 -4.24 -11.81
CA VAL A 197 3.58 -4.66 -10.53
C VAL A 197 2.50 -5.70 -10.78
N ASP A 198 2.29 -6.60 -9.83
CA ASP A 198 1.30 -7.69 -9.89
C ASP A 198 0.82 -8.01 -8.48
N VAL A 199 -0.46 -8.31 -8.31
CA VAL A 199 -1.04 -8.63 -6.99
C VAL A 199 -1.50 -10.08 -6.99
N SER A 200 -1.18 -10.82 -5.92
CA SER A 200 -1.60 -12.22 -5.81
C SER A 200 -3.12 -12.33 -5.86
N PRO A 201 -3.65 -13.37 -6.51
CA PRO A 201 -5.08 -13.60 -6.55
C PRO A 201 -5.70 -13.80 -5.18
N ILE A 202 -6.96 -13.38 -5.09
CA ILE A 202 -7.84 -13.66 -3.96
C ILE A 202 -9.04 -14.50 -4.43
N ALA A 203 -9.63 -15.25 -3.50
CA ALA A 203 -10.87 -15.97 -3.68
C ALA A 203 -11.96 -15.35 -2.80
N VAL A 204 -13.14 -15.14 -3.37
CA VAL A 204 -14.36 -14.67 -2.71
C VAL A 204 -15.37 -15.81 -2.75
N GLU A 205 -15.68 -16.39 -1.60
CA GLU A 205 -16.62 -17.51 -1.46
C GLU A 205 -17.92 -16.99 -0.84
N ILE A 206 -19.02 -17.06 -1.57
CA ILE A 206 -20.34 -16.61 -1.13
C ILE A 206 -21.13 -17.84 -0.68
N GLU A 207 -21.43 -17.91 0.61
CA GLU A 207 -22.22 -19.00 1.20
C GLU A 207 -23.16 -18.43 2.27
N ARG A 208 -24.43 -18.87 2.28
CA ARG A 208 -25.42 -18.54 3.33
C ARG A 208 -25.51 -17.03 3.65
N GLY A 209 -25.36 -16.17 2.66
CA GLY A 209 -25.40 -14.71 2.82
C GLY A 209 -24.12 -14.07 3.39
N VAL A 210 -23.01 -14.81 3.44
CA VAL A 210 -21.69 -14.35 3.90
C VAL A 210 -20.69 -14.48 2.75
N ALA A 211 -19.80 -13.50 2.58
CA ALA A 211 -18.63 -13.62 1.71
C ALA A 211 -17.37 -13.85 2.53
N THR A 212 -16.70 -14.97 2.34
CA THR A 212 -15.33 -15.15 2.81
C THR A 212 -14.36 -14.71 1.74
N ILE A 213 -13.33 -13.94 2.11
CA ILE A 213 -12.24 -13.59 1.20
C ILE A 213 -10.95 -14.21 1.70
N ARG A 214 -10.25 -14.96 0.86
CA ARG A 214 -8.96 -15.57 1.20
C ARG A 214 -7.94 -15.35 0.10
N ARG A 215 -6.67 -15.35 0.47
CA ARG A 215 -5.58 -15.39 -0.51
C ARG A 215 -5.43 -16.84 -1.03
N LEU A 216 -5.22 -17.00 -2.32
CA LEU A 216 -4.83 -18.30 -2.87
C LEU A 216 -3.37 -18.61 -2.51
N ARG A 217 -3.12 -19.76 -1.87
CA ARG A 217 -1.82 -20.06 -1.22
C ARG A 217 -0.70 -20.40 -2.21
N ASP A 218 -1.04 -20.74 -3.45
CA ASP A 218 -0.11 -21.35 -4.41
C ASP A 218 0.10 -20.52 -5.67
N THR A 219 0.03 -19.20 -5.61
CA THR A 219 0.34 -18.36 -6.78
C THR A 219 1.85 -18.40 -7.04
N PRO A 220 2.33 -19.07 -8.11
CA PRO A 220 3.75 -19.12 -8.38
C PRO A 220 4.24 -17.72 -8.70
N ARG A 221 5.38 -17.35 -8.12
CA ARG A 221 6.04 -16.08 -8.40
C ARG A 221 6.44 -16.07 -9.89
N LYS A 222 5.88 -15.14 -10.65
CA LYS A 222 6.26 -14.92 -12.06
C LYS A 222 7.77 -14.62 -12.14
N GLN A 223 8.44 -15.15 -13.16
CA GLN A 223 9.89 -14.96 -13.32
C GLN A 223 10.24 -13.46 -13.37
N GLY A 224 11.27 -13.06 -12.61
CA GLY A 224 11.76 -11.68 -12.54
C GLY A 224 11.00 -10.76 -11.57
N TYR A 225 9.82 -11.14 -11.09
CA TYR A 225 9.12 -10.40 -10.04
C TYR A 225 9.80 -10.60 -8.69
N VAL A 226 9.62 -9.68 -7.73
CA VAL A 226 10.10 -9.71 -6.34
C VAL A 226 8.93 -9.37 -5.42
N GLU A 227 8.76 -10.12 -4.34
CA GLU A 227 7.71 -9.89 -3.33
C GLU A 227 8.03 -8.69 -2.44
N VAL A 228 7.03 -7.88 -2.13
CA VAL A 228 7.15 -6.79 -1.16
C VAL A 228 7.07 -7.38 0.26
N PRO A 229 8.09 -7.18 1.14
CA PRO A 229 8.25 -7.89 2.42
C PRO A 229 7.09 -7.79 3.43
N ASP A 230 6.18 -6.84 3.25
CA ASP A 230 5.11 -6.54 4.22
C ASP A 230 3.70 -6.93 3.77
N THR A 231 3.58 -7.54 2.60
CA THR A 231 2.29 -7.91 2.03
C THR A 231 1.95 -9.36 2.34
N GLY A 232 0.65 -9.70 2.33
CA GLY A 232 0.25 -11.08 2.54
C GLY A 232 0.40 -11.62 3.97
N LYS A 233 0.31 -10.76 4.99
CA LYS A 233 0.40 -11.13 6.41
C LYS A 233 -0.85 -11.83 6.93
N VAL A 234 -1.99 -11.67 6.24
CA VAL A 234 -3.28 -12.28 6.61
C VAL A 234 -3.64 -13.37 5.61
N PRO A 235 -4.01 -14.60 6.03
CA PRO A 235 -4.33 -15.68 5.10
C PRO A 235 -5.82 -15.71 4.67
N ARG A 236 -6.73 -15.21 5.51
CA ARG A 236 -8.18 -15.27 5.34
C ARG A 236 -8.86 -14.12 6.08
N TRP A 237 -9.99 -13.68 5.54
CA TRP A 237 -10.89 -12.70 6.13
C TRP A 237 -12.35 -13.04 5.81
N VAL A 238 -13.29 -12.60 6.64
CA VAL A 238 -14.72 -12.88 6.47
C VAL A 238 -15.49 -11.56 6.47
N ALA A 239 -16.22 -11.30 5.39
CA ALA A 239 -17.20 -10.23 5.30
C ALA A 239 -18.60 -10.81 5.52
N ILE A 240 -19.34 -10.24 6.46
CA ILE A 240 -20.76 -10.52 6.63
C ILE A 240 -21.52 -9.45 5.84
N PHE A 241 -22.29 -9.85 4.83
CA PHE A 241 -23.15 -8.91 4.13
C PHE A 241 -24.36 -8.58 5.02
N GLY A 242 -24.57 -7.29 5.26
CA GLY A 242 -25.91 -6.76 5.50
C GLY A 242 -26.43 -6.23 4.16
N LEU A 243 -27.51 -6.84 3.67
CA LEU A 243 -28.24 -6.44 2.46
C LEU A 243 -28.71 -4.98 2.55
#